data_AF-A0A382KYM9-F1
#
_entry.id   AF-A0A382KYM9-F1
#
_cell.length_a   1.000
_cell.length_b   1.000
_cell.length_c   1.000
_cell.angle_alpha   90.00
_cell.angle_beta   90.00
_cell.angle_gamma   90.00
#
_symmetry.space_group_name_H-M   'P 1'
#
loop_
_entity.id
_entity.type
_entity.pdbx_description
1 polymer ?
#
loop_
_entity_poly.entity_id
_entity_poly.type
_entity_poly.pdbx_seq_one_letter_code
_entity_poly.pdbx_strand_id
1 'polypeptide(L)'
;NSRERLKNMEKILGFSVNDDINGYAEGRGVSGLTGPEVGKLINGGLDSIYLLFKRPAFKVIFKTPIPIYFTELNFQTELNQAPLNYLSHGSSSIQTDVRNWKNKLGFKVLKNQLNFSFGYDNQIKSPWDPESEADGEIKRSITDTKSGSIGLSFSNYPGLNYSIRLQDREDMIVSFGSNDSTTGLKEMSTHTIAPTYKISFGKTNINLNGNITMVNDLDLLSDTSGCYTILNNTFGINNNGDSTACINENDYYFTKGNNPLRDSGNLTSTYTGAISFSFPSPLSLNLGWGMSINSPNDLRQSETVITVLSTKLGYKFFENNLNATLGANYVMGFKAVMDSGIQVRLS
;
A
#
# COMPACT_ATOMS: atom_id res chain seq x y z
N ASN A 1 24.29 12.86 -29.61
CA ASN A 1 25.38 13.41 -28.78
C ASN A 1 25.26 13.05 -27.29
N SER A 2 24.14 13.27 -26.60
CA SER A 2 23.95 12.86 -25.19
C SER A 2 23.92 11.34 -24.97
N ARG A 3 23.22 10.59 -25.84
CA ARG A 3 23.06 9.13 -25.73
C ARG A 3 24.35 8.32 -25.92
N GLU A 4 25.25 8.76 -26.80
CA GLU A 4 26.58 8.14 -26.98
C GLU A 4 27.52 8.46 -25.82
N ARG A 5 27.43 9.67 -25.25
CA ARG A 5 28.17 10.04 -24.04
C ARG A 5 27.71 9.21 -22.84
N LEU A 6 26.40 9.04 -22.66
CA LEU A 6 25.84 8.14 -21.66
C LEU A 6 26.41 6.73 -21.83
N LYS A 7 26.33 6.12 -23.03
CA LYS A 7 26.91 4.79 -23.31
C LYS A 7 28.41 4.66 -23.02
N ASN A 8 29.21 5.70 -23.32
CA ASN A 8 30.64 5.68 -23.02
C ASN A 8 30.94 5.78 -21.52
N MET A 9 30.08 6.46 -20.76
CA MET A 9 30.19 6.47 -19.30
C MET A 9 29.64 5.20 -18.66
N GLU A 10 28.66 4.51 -19.27
CA GLU A 10 28.23 3.18 -18.81
C GLU A 10 29.42 2.23 -18.75
N LYS A 11 30.38 2.37 -19.69
CA LYS A 11 31.65 1.63 -19.70
C LYS A 11 32.61 2.06 -18.59
N ILE A 12 32.58 3.31 -18.13
CA ILE A 12 33.49 3.83 -17.09
C ILE A 12 32.93 3.55 -15.69
N LEU A 13 31.63 3.76 -15.50
CA LEU A 13 30.94 3.59 -14.22
C LEU A 13 30.54 2.12 -13.97
N GLY A 14 30.48 1.29 -15.01
CA GLY A 14 30.08 -0.12 -14.93
C GLY A 14 28.57 -0.32 -14.77
N PHE A 15 27.74 0.69 -15.05
CA PHE A 15 26.28 0.60 -14.98
C PHE A 15 25.57 1.57 -15.94
N SER A 16 24.34 1.21 -16.36
CA SER A 16 23.50 1.99 -17.26
C SER A 16 22.87 3.21 -16.56
N VAL A 17 22.80 4.36 -17.25
CA VAL A 17 22.20 5.62 -16.76
C VAL A 17 21.12 6.06 -17.74
N ASN A 18 19.86 6.09 -17.31
CA ASN A 18 18.71 6.45 -18.14
C ASN A 18 18.05 7.78 -17.71
N ASP A 19 17.59 8.57 -18.68
CA ASP A 19 16.89 9.87 -18.50
C ASP A 19 15.49 9.77 -19.13
N ASP A 20 14.68 8.82 -18.65
CA ASP A 20 13.33 8.60 -19.15
C ASP A 20 12.28 9.07 -18.14
N ILE A 21 11.46 10.02 -18.56
CA ILE A 21 10.26 10.51 -17.84
C ILE A 21 9.02 9.63 -18.17
N ASN A 22 9.07 8.78 -19.20
CA ASN A 22 7.90 8.04 -19.71
C ASN A 22 8.09 6.51 -19.81
N GLY A 23 8.61 5.91 -18.73
CA GLY A 23 8.10 4.60 -18.31
C GLY A 23 8.68 3.34 -18.97
N TYR A 24 9.85 3.38 -19.62
CA TYR A 24 10.57 2.13 -19.91
C TYR A 24 11.59 1.83 -18.80
N ALA A 25 11.16 0.97 -17.88
CA ALA A 25 11.89 0.53 -16.70
C ALA A 25 13.06 -0.41 -17.06
N GLU A 26 14.05 0.09 -17.79
CA GLU A 26 15.37 -0.52 -17.91
C GLU A 26 16.39 0.35 -17.18
N GLY A 27 16.73 -0.08 -15.96
CA GLY A 27 17.96 0.34 -15.28
C GLY A 27 17.99 1.76 -14.74
N ARG A 28 18.52 1.88 -13.53
CA ARG A 28 19.05 3.07 -12.83
C ARG A 28 19.02 4.37 -13.68
N GLY A 29 18.22 5.34 -13.24
CA GLY A 29 18.06 6.62 -13.93
C GLY A 29 17.97 7.77 -12.95
N VAL A 30 18.42 8.94 -13.38
CA VAL A 30 18.16 10.23 -12.74
C VAL A 30 17.22 10.96 -13.67
N SER A 31 15.94 10.96 -13.33
CA SER A 31 14.90 11.62 -14.14
C SER A 31 14.64 13.01 -13.59
N GLY A 32 14.71 14.02 -14.46
CA GLY A 32 14.46 15.41 -14.11
C GLY A 32 15.69 16.32 -14.06
N LEU A 33 16.82 15.99 -14.70
CA LEU A 33 17.94 16.91 -14.94
C LEU A 33 18.00 17.30 -16.44
N THR A 34 18.47 18.51 -16.75
CA THR A 34 18.77 18.90 -18.13
C THR A 34 20.09 18.26 -18.59
N GLY A 35 20.29 18.08 -19.89
CA GLY A 35 21.51 17.49 -20.46
C GLY A 35 22.85 18.08 -19.93
N PRO A 36 22.97 19.41 -19.75
CA PRO A 36 24.16 20.01 -19.12
C PRO A 36 24.34 19.66 -17.63
N GLU A 37 23.25 19.55 -16.86
CA GLU A 37 23.29 19.20 -15.43
C GLU A 37 23.62 17.73 -15.21
N VAL A 38 23.08 16.85 -16.07
CA VAL A 38 23.51 15.45 -16.15
C VAL A 38 25.02 15.41 -16.43
N GLY A 39 25.51 16.16 -17.42
CA GLY A 39 26.94 16.27 -17.73
C GLY A 39 27.82 16.70 -16.55
N LYS A 40 27.35 17.61 -15.70
CA LYS A 40 28.07 18.04 -14.48
C LYS A 40 28.08 16.97 -13.38
N LEU A 41 26.96 16.26 -13.19
CA LEU A 41 26.86 15.13 -12.26
C LEU A 41 27.88 14.03 -12.60
N ILE A 42 27.99 13.75 -13.89
CA ILE A 42 28.87 12.75 -14.47
C ILE A 42 30.34 13.10 -14.28
N ASN A 43 30.67 14.38 -14.38
CA ASN A 43 32.03 14.88 -14.20
C ASN A 43 32.43 15.04 -12.72
N GLY A 44 31.66 14.46 -11.79
CA GLY A 44 31.94 14.47 -10.35
C GLY A 44 31.37 15.67 -9.58
N GLY A 45 30.57 16.53 -10.22
CA GLY A 45 29.92 17.66 -9.56
C GLY A 45 28.63 17.24 -8.84
N LEU A 46 28.61 17.30 -7.51
CA LEU A 46 27.41 16.98 -6.72
C LEU A 46 26.33 18.08 -6.74
N ASP A 47 26.67 19.28 -7.23
CA ASP A 47 25.75 20.43 -7.34
C ASP A 47 24.49 20.11 -8.14
N SER A 48 24.59 19.22 -9.13
CA SER A 48 23.45 18.79 -9.96
C SER A 48 22.42 17.98 -9.17
N ILE A 49 22.83 17.23 -8.12
CA ILE A 49 21.88 16.49 -7.26
C ILE A 49 21.09 17.49 -6.40
N TYR A 50 21.75 18.52 -5.89
CA TYR A 50 21.08 19.59 -5.14
C TYR A 50 20.05 20.33 -6.00
N LEU A 51 20.35 20.58 -7.28
CA LEU A 51 19.39 21.15 -8.23
C LEU A 51 18.21 20.23 -8.52
N LEU A 52 18.41 18.90 -8.53
CA LEU A 52 17.33 17.92 -8.67
C LEU A 52 16.34 18.00 -7.50
N PHE A 53 16.84 18.10 -6.26
CA PHE A 53 15.99 18.18 -5.07
C PHE A 53 15.21 19.48 -4.96
N LYS A 54 15.58 20.52 -5.71
CA LYS A 54 14.80 21.76 -5.84
C LYS A 54 13.68 21.68 -6.88
N ARG A 55 13.64 20.64 -7.71
CA ARG A 55 12.64 20.53 -8.78
C ARG A 55 11.32 19.97 -8.24
N PRO A 56 10.20 20.36 -8.87
CA PRO A 56 8.87 19.94 -8.42
C PRO A 56 8.64 18.43 -8.59
N ALA A 57 9.28 17.79 -9.57
CA ALA A 57 9.19 16.35 -9.81
C ALA A 57 10.58 15.76 -10.06
N PHE A 58 10.88 14.63 -9.42
CA PHE A 58 12.11 13.88 -9.66
C PHE A 58 11.95 12.42 -9.28
N LYS A 59 12.80 11.57 -9.86
CA LYS A 59 12.93 10.17 -9.46
C LYS A 59 14.38 9.72 -9.54
N VAL A 60 14.90 9.27 -8.41
CA VAL A 60 16.23 8.68 -8.26
C VAL A 60 16.07 7.27 -7.75
N ILE A 61 16.55 6.29 -8.52
CA ILE A 61 16.58 4.88 -8.11
C ILE A 61 18.01 4.39 -8.11
N PHE A 62 18.48 4.00 -6.94
CA PHE A 62 19.74 3.29 -6.77
C PHE A 62 19.45 1.83 -6.43
N LYS A 63 20.06 0.90 -7.17
CA LYS A 63 19.97 -0.54 -6.90
C LYS A 63 21.38 -1.08 -6.94
N THR A 64 21.83 -1.83 -5.95
CA THR A 64 23.14 -2.46 -5.99
C THR A 64 23.07 -3.87 -5.42
N PRO A 65 23.51 -4.88 -6.18
CA PRO A 65 23.81 -6.17 -5.62
C PRO A 65 25.16 -6.11 -4.90
N ILE A 66 25.18 -6.50 -3.62
CA ILE A 66 26.38 -6.60 -2.79
C ILE A 66 26.66 -8.10 -2.60
N PRO A 67 27.68 -8.66 -3.27
CA PRO A 67 28.03 -10.05 -3.09
C PRO A 67 28.62 -10.25 -1.68
N ILE A 68 28.05 -11.19 -0.93
CA ILE A 68 28.61 -11.67 0.33
C ILE A 68 28.90 -13.18 0.19
N TYR A 69 29.77 -13.72 1.03
CA TYR A 69 30.34 -15.08 0.86
C TYR A 69 29.30 -16.19 0.61
N PHE A 70 28.08 -16.06 1.17
CA PHE A 70 27.03 -17.08 1.09
C PHE A 70 25.77 -16.66 0.29
N THR A 71 25.66 -15.40 -0.16
CA THR A 71 24.49 -14.90 -0.91
C THR A 71 24.77 -13.54 -1.57
N GLU A 72 23.82 -13.05 -2.36
CA GLU A 72 23.84 -11.72 -2.95
C GLU A 72 22.78 -10.85 -2.25
N LEU A 73 23.25 -9.79 -1.59
CA LEU A 73 22.41 -8.83 -0.91
C LEU A 73 21.97 -7.76 -1.91
N ASN A 74 20.67 -7.74 -2.22
CA ASN A 74 20.07 -6.78 -3.13
C ASN A 74 19.59 -5.58 -2.33
N PHE A 75 20.35 -4.49 -2.38
CA PHE A 75 19.94 -3.21 -1.82
C PHE A 75 19.32 -2.34 -2.91
N GLN A 76 18.21 -1.69 -2.60
CA GLN A 76 17.55 -0.70 -3.44
C GLN A 76 17.10 0.48 -2.58
N THR A 77 17.43 1.69 -3.00
CA THR A 77 16.83 2.92 -2.47
C THR A 77 16.22 3.72 -3.61
N GLU A 78 15.03 4.27 -3.37
CA GLU A 78 14.26 5.05 -4.32
C GLU A 78 13.77 6.31 -3.62
N LEU A 79 14.16 7.46 -4.16
CA LEU A 79 13.68 8.77 -3.77
C LEU A 79 12.88 9.32 -4.94
N ASN A 80 11.61 9.65 -4.73
CA ASN A 80 10.79 10.23 -5.76
C ASN A 80 9.89 11.34 -5.23
N GLN A 81 9.53 12.26 -6.11
CA GLN A 81 8.56 13.31 -5.86
C GLN A 81 7.69 13.46 -7.11
N ALA A 82 6.38 13.38 -6.90
CA ALA A 82 5.39 13.61 -7.94
C ALA A 82 5.27 15.11 -8.24
N PRO A 83 4.94 15.49 -9.49
CA PRO A 83 4.73 16.89 -9.83
C PRO A 83 3.58 17.54 -9.03
N LEU A 84 3.79 18.81 -8.69
CA LEU A 84 2.77 19.72 -8.19
C LEU A 84 1.61 19.83 -9.20
N ASN A 85 0.37 19.75 -8.72
CA ASN A 85 -0.84 20.00 -9.51
C ASN A 85 -1.00 19.18 -10.80
N TYR A 86 -0.66 17.89 -10.78
CA TYR A 86 -0.91 17.02 -11.94
C TYR A 86 -2.42 16.79 -12.15
N LEU A 87 -3.01 17.50 -13.12
CA LEU A 87 -4.38 17.25 -13.57
C LEU A 87 -4.44 15.91 -14.30
N SER A 88 -4.77 14.85 -13.56
CA SER A 88 -5.06 13.54 -14.13
C SER A 88 -6.29 13.65 -15.03
N HIS A 89 -6.09 13.49 -16.34
CA HIS A 89 -7.18 13.48 -17.34
C HIS A 89 -7.96 12.15 -17.26
N GLY A 90 -8.61 11.88 -16.12
CA GLY A 90 -9.57 10.79 -15.96
C GLY A 90 -9.13 9.60 -15.11
N SER A 91 -8.00 9.65 -14.39
CA SER A 91 -7.63 8.60 -13.42
C SER A 91 -7.55 9.15 -11.99
N SER A 92 -8.52 8.80 -11.15
CA SER A 92 -8.56 9.20 -9.73
C SER A 92 -7.44 8.61 -8.87
N SER A 93 -6.57 7.75 -9.44
CA SER A 93 -5.52 7.03 -8.71
C SER A 93 -4.14 7.69 -8.77
N ILE A 94 -3.96 8.78 -9.52
CA ILE A 94 -2.68 9.51 -9.56
C ILE A 94 -2.71 10.54 -8.42
N GLN A 95 -1.99 10.26 -7.35
CA GLN A 95 -1.85 11.16 -6.21
C GLN A 95 -1.05 12.38 -6.67
N THR A 96 -1.71 13.53 -6.72
CA THR A 96 -1.05 14.83 -6.88
C THR A 96 -0.24 15.11 -5.62
N ASP A 97 1.01 15.52 -5.79
CA ASP A 97 1.85 16.08 -4.74
C ASP A 97 2.22 15.12 -3.57
N VAL A 98 3.11 14.18 -3.88
CA VAL A 98 3.62 13.18 -2.95
C VAL A 98 5.14 13.08 -3.08
N ARG A 99 5.83 13.02 -1.93
CA ARG A 99 7.24 12.67 -1.82
C ARG A 99 7.37 11.31 -1.16
N ASN A 100 8.26 10.47 -1.66
CA ASN A 100 8.43 9.11 -1.18
C ASN A 100 9.91 8.74 -1.08
N TRP A 101 10.29 8.11 0.03
CA TRP A 101 11.58 7.49 0.23
C TRP A 101 11.45 6.00 0.57
N LYS A 102 11.78 5.16 -0.40
CA LYS A 102 11.74 3.69 -0.31
C LYS A 102 13.13 3.13 -0.16
N ASN A 103 13.31 2.25 0.81
CA ASN A 103 14.48 1.40 0.97
C ASN A 103 14.01 -0.05 0.95
N LYS A 104 14.72 -0.89 0.22
CA LYS A 104 14.45 -2.33 0.13
C LYS A 104 15.76 -3.08 0.20
N LEU A 105 15.76 -4.10 1.04
CA LEU A 105 16.85 -5.03 1.21
C LEU A 105 16.31 -6.43 0.97
N GLY A 106 17.00 -7.26 0.19
CA GLY A 106 16.59 -8.64 0.03
C GLY A 106 17.74 -9.56 -0.30
N PHE A 107 17.68 -10.80 0.17
CA PHE A 107 18.70 -11.81 -0.11
C PHE A 107 18.07 -13.19 -0.21
N LYS A 108 18.77 -14.11 -0.87
CA LYS A 108 18.29 -15.46 -1.15
C LYS A 108 19.32 -16.50 -0.72
N VAL A 109 18.91 -17.49 0.05
CA VAL A 109 19.80 -18.56 0.51
C VAL A 109 19.29 -19.93 0.04
N LEU A 110 20.10 -20.97 0.22
CA LEU A 110 19.77 -22.35 -0.19
C LEU A 110 19.36 -22.47 -1.65
N LYS A 111 20.18 -21.95 -2.58
CA LYS A 111 19.89 -21.98 -4.04
C LYS A 111 18.50 -21.41 -4.38
N ASN A 112 18.15 -20.27 -3.76
CA ASN A 112 16.88 -19.56 -3.92
C ASN A 112 15.65 -20.26 -3.32
N GLN A 113 15.81 -21.27 -2.48
CA GLN A 113 14.68 -21.90 -1.77
C GLN A 113 14.14 -21.03 -0.63
N LEU A 114 14.98 -20.17 -0.06
CA LEU A 114 14.58 -19.20 0.95
C LEU A 114 14.86 -17.80 0.43
N ASN A 115 13.85 -16.93 0.47
CA ASN A 115 14.00 -15.52 0.17
C ASN A 115 13.56 -14.68 1.37
N PHE A 116 14.36 -13.65 1.66
CA PHE A 116 14.07 -12.67 2.69
C PHE A 116 13.99 -11.31 2.03
N SER A 117 13.02 -10.49 2.42
CA SER A 117 13.00 -9.09 2.03
C SER A 117 12.53 -8.20 3.16
N PHE A 118 13.14 -7.04 3.26
CA PHE A 118 12.82 -5.99 4.21
C PHE A 118 12.63 -4.69 3.43
N GLY A 119 11.63 -3.92 3.82
CA GLY A 119 11.31 -2.65 3.20
C GLY A 119 11.05 -1.59 4.26
N TYR A 120 11.50 -0.38 3.98
CA TYR A 120 11.13 0.83 4.70
C TYR A 120 10.64 1.84 3.68
N ASP A 121 9.51 2.47 3.94
CA ASP A 121 8.92 3.46 3.06
C ASP A 121 8.40 4.63 3.90
N ASN A 122 8.96 5.82 3.69
CA ASN A 122 8.44 7.06 4.25
C ASN A 122 7.80 7.86 3.13
N GLN A 123 6.50 8.13 3.27
CA GLN A 123 5.70 8.87 2.32
C GLN A 123 5.16 10.14 2.97
N ILE A 124 5.33 11.27 2.30
CA ILE A 124 4.76 12.57 2.68
C ILE A 124 3.84 13.02 1.56
N LYS A 125 2.56 13.21 1.87
CA LYS A 125 1.61 13.87 0.95
C LYS A 125 1.51 15.34 1.30
N SER A 126 1.44 16.19 0.28
CA SER A 126 1.52 17.65 0.42
C SER A 126 2.79 18.09 1.15
N PRO A 127 3.97 17.82 0.57
CA PRO A 127 5.27 18.00 1.21
C PRO A 127 5.78 19.45 1.12
N TRP A 128 4.92 20.41 0.79
CA TRP A 128 5.20 21.85 0.71
C TRP A 128 4.57 22.58 1.88
N ASP A 129 5.28 23.57 2.40
CA ASP A 129 4.80 24.43 3.49
C ASP A 129 4.15 25.69 2.90
N PRO A 130 3.12 26.25 3.55
CA PRO A 130 2.53 27.52 3.14
C PRO A 130 3.57 28.64 3.35
N GLU A 131 3.76 29.48 2.33
CA GLU A 131 4.75 30.57 2.36
C GLU A 131 4.12 31.91 2.77
N SER A 132 2.79 31.99 2.78
CA SER A 132 2.02 33.17 3.16
C SER A 132 0.67 32.80 3.80
N GLU A 133 0.06 33.73 4.54
CA GLU A 133 -1.31 33.57 5.06
C GLU A 133 -2.35 33.34 3.95
N ALA A 134 -2.07 33.79 2.72
CA ALA A 134 -2.94 33.61 1.56
C ALA A 134 -3.00 32.14 1.07
N ASP A 135 -2.00 31.33 1.44
CA ASP A 135 -1.94 29.91 1.06
C ASP A 135 -2.86 29.03 1.95
N GLY A 136 -3.35 29.58 3.06
CA GLY A 136 -4.29 28.93 3.97
C GLY A 136 -3.71 27.71 4.70
N GLU A 137 -4.60 26.86 5.17
CA GLU A 137 -4.27 25.61 5.87
C GLU A 137 -4.05 24.46 4.89
N ILE A 138 -2.90 23.81 4.98
CA ILE A 138 -2.55 22.64 4.16
C ILE A 138 -2.74 21.37 4.98
N LYS A 139 -3.53 20.43 4.44
CA LYS A 139 -3.65 19.07 5.00
C LYS A 139 -2.48 18.22 4.53
N ARG A 140 -1.64 17.80 5.47
CA ARG A 140 -0.47 16.95 5.23
C ARG A 140 -0.71 15.56 5.82
N SER A 141 -0.18 14.53 5.18
CA SER A 141 -0.12 13.20 5.79
C SER A 141 1.28 12.62 5.67
N ILE A 142 1.85 12.21 6.79
CA ILE A 142 3.12 11.47 6.85
C ILE A 142 2.79 10.01 7.11
N THR A 143 3.42 9.11 6.38
CA THR A 143 3.20 7.67 6.51
C THR A 143 4.52 6.94 6.51
N ASP A 144 4.82 6.26 7.61
CA ASP A 144 6.00 5.42 7.77
C ASP A 144 5.58 3.95 7.73
N THR A 145 6.13 3.21 6.77
CA THR A 145 5.80 1.81 6.55
C THR A 145 7.05 0.94 6.64
N LYS A 146 7.02 -0.03 7.57
CA LYS A 146 8.03 -1.07 7.73
C LYS A 146 7.45 -2.38 7.23
N SER A 147 8.19 -3.11 6.40
CA SER A 147 7.73 -4.38 5.85
C SER A 147 8.82 -5.43 5.88
N GLY A 148 8.40 -6.68 6.04
CA GLY A 148 9.27 -7.85 6.02
C GLY A 148 8.56 -9.01 5.34
N SER A 149 9.30 -9.84 4.60
CA SER A 149 8.75 -11.06 4.01
C SER A 149 9.74 -12.20 4.03
N ILE A 150 9.21 -13.40 4.16
CA ILE A 150 9.94 -14.67 4.05
C ILE A 150 9.18 -15.53 3.05
N GLY A 151 9.87 -15.96 1.99
CA GLY A 151 9.32 -16.90 1.03
C GLY A 151 10.08 -18.22 1.03
N LEU A 152 9.33 -19.31 1.10
CA LEU A 152 9.79 -20.69 1.01
C LEU A 152 9.40 -21.23 -0.37
N SER A 153 10.36 -21.81 -1.10
CA SER A 153 10.14 -22.39 -2.41
C SER A 153 11.02 -23.62 -2.61
N PHE A 154 10.71 -24.69 -1.88
CA PHE A 154 11.38 -25.97 -2.02
C PHE A 154 10.86 -26.74 -3.24
N SER A 155 11.74 -27.48 -3.91
CA SER A 155 11.33 -28.36 -5.01
C SER A 155 10.32 -29.39 -4.49
N ASN A 156 9.26 -29.64 -5.27
CA ASN A 156 8.17 -30.60 -5.00
C ASN A 156 7.21 -30.26 -3.84
N TYR A 157 7.45 -29.20 -3.08
CA TYR A 157 6.54 -28.72 -2.03
C TYR A 157 5.80 -27.45 -2.46
N PRO A 158 4.61 -27.17 -1.90
CA PRO A 158 3.98 -25.87 -2.01
C PRO A 158 4.92 -24.75 -1.57
N GLY A 159 5.04 -23.72 -2.40
CA GLY A 159 5.68 -22.49 -2.01
C GLY A 159 4.81 -21.75 -0.99
N LEU A 160 5.42 -21.12 0.00
CA LEU A 160 4.72 -20.37 1.03
C LEU A 160 5.41 -19.03 1.20
N ASN A 161 4.67 -17.93 1.07
CA ASN A 161 5.18 -16.60 1.38
C ASN A 161 4.43 -16.05 2.59
N TYR A 162 5.17 -15.59 3.59
CA TYR A 162 4.64 -14.82 4.69
C TYR A 162 5.21 -13.40 4.63
N SER A 163 4.36 -12.40 4.76
CA SER A 163 4.78 -11.01 4.83
C SER A 163 4.03 -10.25 5.92
N ILE A 164 4.75 -9.33 6.54
CA ILE A 164 4.24 -8.39 7.52
C ILE A 164 4.47 -6.97 7.02
N ARG A 165 3.51 -6.09 7.26
CA ARG A 165 3.62 -4.66 7.03
C ARG A 165 3.07 -3.93 8.24
N LEU A 166 3.89 -3.09 8.85
CA LEU A 166 3.51 -2.19 9.93
C LEU A 166 3.54 -0.78 9.36
N GLN A 167 2.51 0.00 9.60
CA GLN A 167 2.36 1.33 9.02
C GLN A 167 1.79 2.28 10.07
N ASP A 168 2.51 3.37 10.31
CA ASP A 168 2.08 4.46 11.16
C ASP A 168 1.79 5.65 10.25
N ARG A 169 0.62 6.28 10.40
CA ARG A 169 0.21 7.43 9.60
C ARG A 169 -0.25 8.55 10.50
N GLU A 170 0.33 9.71 10.30
CA GLU A 170 -0.03 10.95 10.97
C GLU A 170 -0.64 11.92 9.96
N ASP A 171 -1.85 12.39 10.25
CA ASP A 171 -2.55 13.43 9.48
C ASP A 171 -2.45 14.76 10.24
N MET A 172 -1.97 15.80 9.57
CA MET A 172 -1.65 17.10 10.18
C MET A 172 -2.27 18.26 9.39
N ILE A 173 -2.48 19.37 10.09
CA ILE A 173 -2.76 20.67 9.48
C ILE A 173 -1.53 21.57 9.68
N VAL A 174 -1.00 22.05 8.56
CA VAL A 174 0.15 22.94 8.47
C VAL A 174 -0.36 24.32 8.06
N SER A 175 0.02 25.37 8.78
CA SER A 175 -0.41 26.74 8.50
C SER A 175 0.75 27.72 8.66
N PHE A 176 0.68 28.83 7.95
CA PHE A 176 1.73 29.85 7.99
C PHE A 176 1.83 30.48 9.38
N GLY A 177 3.02 30.42 9.99
CA GLY A 177 3.32 31.13 11.25
C GLY A 177 2.73 30.53 12.53
N SER A 178 2.05 29.37 12.47
CA SER A 178 1.57 28.65 13.66
C SER A 178 2.23 27.27 13.79
N ASN A 179 2.09 26.64 14.97
CA ASN A 179 2.61 25.30 15.18
C ASN A 179 1.72 24.27 14.47
N ASP A 180 2.33 23.33 13.75
CA ASP A 180 1.63 22.21 13.13
C ASP A 180 0.78 21.45 14.16
N SER A 181 -0.45 21.12 13.75
CA SER A 181 -1.38 20.39 14.62
C SER A 181 -1.67 19.00 14.05
N THR A 182 -1.49 17.98 14.88
CA THR A 182 -1.86 16.61 14.53
C THR A 182 -3.37 16.44 14.69
N THR A 183 -4.03 16.03 13.61
CA THR A 183 -5.48 15.84 13.53
C THR A 183 -5.92 14.38 13.46
N GLY A 184 -5.00 13.47 13.11
CA GLY A 184 -5.27 12.04 13.04
C GLY A 184 -4.00 11.22 13.21
N LEU A 185 -4.10 10.08 13.89
CA LEU A 185 -3.00 9.14 14.07
C LEU A 185 -3.54 7.73 13.89
N LYS A 186 -3.03 7.04 12.87
CA LYS A 186 -3.46 5.69 12.51
C LYS A 186 -2.29 4.72 12.57
N GLU A 187 -2.52 3.60 13.24
CA GLU A 187 -1.58 2.48 13.29
C GLU A 187 -2.20 1.27 12.60
N MET A 188 -1.47 0.72 11.63
CA MET A 188 -1.91 -0.42 10.84
C MET A 188 -0.89 -1.54 10.88
N SER A 189 -1.35 -2.75 11.19
CA SER A 189 -0.56 -3.98 11.07
C SER A 189 -1.23 -4.94 10.10
N THR A 190 -0.51 -5.34 9.06
CA THR A 190 -0.98 -6.30 8.05
C THR A 190 -0.11 -7.54 8.06
N HIS A 191 -0.73 -8.71 8.16
CA HIS A 191 -0.12 -10.01 7.99
C HIS A 191 -0.68 -10.66 6.73
N THR A 192 0.17 -11.27 5.92
CA THR A 192 -0.23 -11.89 4.66
C THR A 192 0.45 -13.24 4.49
N ILE A 193 -0.33 -14.29 4.28
CA ILE A 193 0.12 -15.66 4.03
C ILE A 193 -0.35 -16.06 2.64
N ALA A 194 0.59 -16.31 1.74
CA ALA A 194 0.32 -16.62 0.33
C ALA A 194 0.90 -17.99 -0.07
N PRO A 195 0.13 -19.08 0.07
CA PRO A 195 0.53 -20.39 -0.46
C PRO A 195 0.41 -20.44 -1.98
N THR A 196 1.33 -21.14 -2.63
CA THR A 196 1.34 -21.36 -4.08
C THR A 196 1.78 -22.78 -4.41
N TYR A 197 1.14 -23.42 -5.38
CA TYR A 197 1.57 -24.74 -5.84
C TYR A 197 1.27 -24.94 -7.31
N LYS A 198 2.25 -25.49 -8.04
CA LYS A 198 2.12 -25.80 -9.46
C LYS A 198 2.15 -27.30 -9.66
N ILE A 199 1.11 -27.83 -10.26
CA ILE A 199 0.96 -29.26 -10.58
C ILE A 199 0.98 -29.41 -12.10
N SER A 200 1.78 -30.33 -12.61
CA SER A 200 1.82 -30.65 -14.03
C SER A 200 1.23 -32.05 -14.25
N PHE A 201 0.08 -32.13 -14.91
CA PHE A 201 -0.55 -33.38 -15.34
C PHE A 201 -0.34 -33.56 -16.84
N GLY A 202 0.72 -34.29 -17.19
CA GLY A 202 1.15 -34.46 -18.58
C GLY A 202 1.51 -33.12 -19.22
N LYS A 203 0.74 -32.70 -20.22
CA LYS A 203 0.93 -31.40 -20.90
C LYS A 203 0.09 -30.27 -20.29
N THR A 204 -0.83 -30.58 -19.37
CA THR A 204 -1.68 -29.60 -18.69
C THR A 204 -0.99 -29.13 -17.41
N ASN A 205 -0.96 -27.81 -17.19
CA ASN A 205 -0.45 -27.23 -15.95
C ASN A 205 -1.60 -26.63 -15.15
N ILE A 206 -1.63 -26.92 -13.85
CA ILE A 206 -2.55 -26.36 -12.86
C ILE A 206 -1.72 -25.51 -11.90
N ASN A 207 -2.10 -24.26 -11.71
CA ASN A 207 -1.49 -23.37 -10.73
C ASN A 207 -2.52 -23.00 -9.66
N LEU A 208 -2.19 -23.27 -8.41
CA LEU A 208 -2.98 -22.96 -7.23
C LEU A 208 -2.30 -21.78 -6.54
N ASN A 209 -3.06 -20.71 -6.33
CA ASN A 209 -2.61 -19.54 -5.58
C ASN A 209 -3.63 -19.24 -4.50
N GLY A 210 -3.19 -19.04 -3.27
CA GLY A 210 -4.01 -18.53 -2.18
C GLY A 210 -3.38 -17.28 -1.59
N ASN A 211 -4.22 -16.44 -0.99
CA ASN A 211 -3.76 -15.33 -0.18
C ASN A 211 -4.69 -15.15 1.02
N ILE A 212 -4.12 -15.10 2.22
CA ILE A 212 -4.83 -14.79 3.45
C ILE A 212 -4.19 -13.53 4.02
N THR A 213 -4.92 -12.43 4.03
CA THR A 213 -4.48 -11.14 4.56
C THR A 213 -5.31 -10.77 5.78
N MET A 214 -4.66 -10.46 6.89
CA MET A 214 -5.28 -9.90 8.09
C MET A 214 -4.73 -8.49 8.28
N VAL A 215 -5.61 -7.51 8.42
CA VAL A 215 -5.29 -6.10 8.61
C VAL A 215 -5.96 -5.65 9.90
N ASN A 216 -5.17 -5.16 10.84
CA ASN A 216 -5.67 -4.41 11.98
C ASN A 216 -5.35 -2.94 11.74
N ASP A 217 -6.36 -2.08 11.79
CA ASP A 217 -6.27 -0.62 11.61
C ASP A 217 -6.86 0.06 12.84
N LEU A 218 -6.09 0.92 13.49
CA LEU A 218 -6.46 1.61 14.74
C LEU A 218 -6.29 3.11 14.56
N ASP A 219 -7.30 3.91 14.89
CA ASP A 219 -7.25 5.38 14.88
C ASP A 219 -7.20 5.93 16.32
N LEU A 220 -5.99 6.25 16.79
CA LEU A 220 -5.68 6.66 18.16
C LEU A 220 -6.17 8.08 18.51
N LEU A 221 -6.37 8.92 17.50
CA LEU A 221 -6.84 10.29 17.68
C LEU A 221 -8.32 10.46 17.35
N SER A 222 -9.03 9.37 17.06
CA SER A 222 -10.47 9.40 16.86
C SER A 222 -11.17 10.09 18.04
N ASP A 223 -11.87 11.20 17.76
CA ASP A 223 -12.72 11.82 18.75
C ASP A 223 -13.99 11.00 18.88
N THR A 224 -14.04 10.24 19.96
CA THR A 224 -15.22 9.49 20.34
C THR A 224 -16.02 10.21 21.42
N SER A 225 -15.65 11.43 21.83
CA SER A 225 -16.45 12.16 22.81
C SER A 225 -17.77 12.63 22.19
N GLY A 226 -18.87 12.56 22.96
CA GLY A 226 -20.17 12.94 22.45
C GLY A 226 -21.34 12.35 23.23
N CYS A 227 -22.54 12.84 22.90
CA CYS A 227 -23.80 12.28 23.36
C CYS A 227 -24.22 11.12 22.47
N TYR A 228 -24.56 10.00 23.08
CA TYR A 228 -24.92 8.78 22.38
C TYR A 228 -26.25 8.24 22.90
N THR A 229 -27.23 8.12 22.01
CA THR A 229 -28.45 7.38 22.30
C THR A 229 -28.13 5.90 22.36
N ILE A 230 -28.30 5.28 23.52
CA ILE A 230 -28.10 3.84 23.71
C ILE A 230 -29.49 3.20 23.82
N LEU A 231 -29.88 2.44 22.80
CA LEU A 231 -31.22 1.84 22.70
C LEU A 231 -31.44 0.62 23.63
N ASN A 232 -30.67 0.51 24.73
CA ASN A 232 -30.85 -0.50 25.77
C ASN A 232 -30.27 -0.05 27.13
N ASN A 233 -31.10 -0.14 28.17
CA ASN A 233 -31.08 0.70 29.38
C ASN A 233 -29.98 0.36 30.42
N THR A 234 -28.94 -0.40 30.07
CA THR A 234 -27.88 -0.77 31.03
C THR A 234 -26.46 -0.49 30.55
N PHE A 235 -26.22 -0.30 29.25
CA PHE A 235 -24.86 -0.09 28.75
C PHE A 235 -24.31 1.29 29.11
N GLY A 236 -25.14 2.35 29.07
CA GLY A 236 -24.72 3.70 29.43
C GLY A 236 -24.31 3.83 30.90
N ILE A 237 -25.14 3.29 31.79
CA ILE A 237 -24.92 3.31 33.24
C ILE A 237 -23.72 2.44 33.63
N ASN A 238 -23.60 1.23 33.09
CA ASN A 238 -22.52 0.30 33.44
C ASN A 238 -21.12 0.79 32.99
N ASN A 239 -21.07 1.71 32.03
CA ASN A 239 -19.83 2.28 31.50
C ASN A 239 -19.62 3.74 31.90
N ASN A 240 -20.23 4.20 33.00
CA ASN A 240 -20.06 5.56 33.56
C ASN A 240 -20.41 6.70 32.59
N GLY A 241 -21.40 6.51 31.72
CA GLY A 241 -21.91 7.58 30.86
C GLY A 241 -22.68 8.62 31.67
N ASP A 242 -22.46 9.92 31.39
CA ASP A 242 -23.17 11.02 32.05
C ASP A 242 -24.49 11.30 31.32
N SER A 243 -25.62 10.92 31.94
CA SER A 243 -26.96 11.16 31.39
C SER A 243 -27.48 12.59 31.60
N THR A 244 -26.76 13.42 32.37
CA THR A 244 -27.17 14.81 32.66
C THR A 244 -26.60 15.83 31.68
N ALA A 245 -25.56 15.43 30.93
CA ALA A 245 -24.90 16.27 29.94
C ALA A 245 -25.60 16.26 28.56
N CYS A 246 -26.61 15.42 28.34
CA CYS A 246 -27.33 15.27 27.08
C CYS A 246 -28.81 15.67 27.21
N ILE A 247 -29.45 15.99 26.07
CA ILE A 247 -30.80 16.57 26.03
C ILE A 247 -31.90 15.51 26.22
N ASN A 248 -31.68 14.27 25.75
CA ASN A 248 -32.69 13.21 25.79
C ASN A 248 -32.43 12.20 26.93
N GLU A 249 -33.50 11.62 27.48
CA GLU A 249 -33.45 10.67 28.62
C GLU A 249 -32.64 9.38 28.35
N ASN A 250 -32.39 9.03 27.09
CA ASN A 250 -31.64 7.83 26.68
C ASN A 250 -30.23 8.14 26.13
N ASP A 251 -29.81 9.40 26.24
CA ASP A 251 -28.51 9.84 25.74
C ASP A 251 -27.50 9.89 26.88
N TYR A 252 -26.35 9.27 26.66
CA TYR A 252 -25.24 9.29 27.61
C TYR A 252 -24.05 9.99 26.98
N TYR A 253 -23.48 10.94 27.70
CA TYR A 253 -22.25 11.59 27.30
C TYR A 253 -21.05 10.76 27.76
N PHE A 254 -20.14 10.47 26.83
CA PHE A 254 -18.85 9.86 27.16
C PHE A 254 -17.72 10.83 26.84
N THR A 255 -16.81 11.00 27.79
CA THR A 255 -15.53 11.69 27.55
C THR A 255 -14.53 10.71 26.92
N LYS A 256 -13.58 11.22 26.12
CA LYS A 256 -12.58 10.37 25.44
C LYS A 256 -11.89 9.36 26.37
N GLY A 257 -11.55 9.77 27.60
CA GLY A 257 -10.87 8.90 28.57
C GLY A 257 -11.73 7.79 29.17
N ASN A 258 -13.06 7.96 29.20
CA ASN A 258 -14.02 7.01 29.78
C ASN A 258 -14.99 6.46 28.73
N ASN A 259 -14.69 6.60 27.44
CA ASN A 259 -15.59 6.12 26.40
C ASN A 259 -15.42 4.59 26.19
N PRO A 260 -16.42 3.76 26.54
CA PRO A 260 -16.37 2.32 26.29
C PRO A 260 -16.33 1.95 24.81
N LEU A 261 -16.68 2.88 23.91
CA LEU A 261 -16.63 2.69 22.46
C LEU A 261 -15.18 2.67 21.92
N ARG A 262 -14.18 3.07 22.74
CA ARG A 262 -12.71 3.07 22.49
C ARG A 262 -12.31 3.59 21.09
N ASP A 263 -11.01 3.60 20.78
CA ASP A 263 -10.48 4.10 19.51
C ASP A 263 -11.18 3.45 18.29
N SER A 264 -11.57 4.28 17.31
CA SER A 264 -12.20 3.80 16.08
C SER A 264 -11.19 2.99 15.29
N GLY A 265 -11.52 1.75 14.96
CA GLY A 265 -10.62 0.87 14.25
C GLY A 265 -11.37 -0.25 13.57
N ASN A 266 -10.64 -1.08 12.84
CA ASN A 266 -11.22 -2.17 12.08
C ASN A 266 -10.24 -3.33 11.92
N LEU A 267 -10.75 -4.53 12.17
CA LEU A 267 -10.08 -5.77 11.81
C LEU A 267 -10.65 -6.29 10.50
N THR A 268 -9.84 -6.24 9.43
CA THR A 268 -10.21 -6.78 8.12
C THR A 268 -9.45 -8.07 7.83
N SER A 269 -10.18 -9.15 7.58
CA SER A 269 -9.63 -10.43 7.12
C SER A 269 -10.07 -10.71 5.69
N THR A 270 -9.11 -10.95 4.80
CA THR A 270 -9.34 -11.23 3.38
C THR A 270 -8.75 -12.58 3.02
N TYR A 271 -9.57 -13.46 2.46
CA TYR A 271 -9.21 -14.79 2.00
C TYR A 271 -9.45 -14.84 0.50
N THR A 272 -8.42 -15.08 -0.31
CA THR A 272 -8.56 -15.28 -1.74
C THR A 272 -7.90 -16.56 -2.18
N GLY A 273 -8.44 -17.16 -3.23
CA GLY A 273 -7.84 -18.30 -3.88
C GLY A 273 -8.12 -18.28 -5.37
N ALA A 274 -7.18 -18.79 -6.14
CA ALA A 274 -7.28 -18.92 -7.59
C ALA A 274 -6.73 -20.26 -8.04
N ILE A 275 -7.42 -20.85 -9.01
CA ILE A 275 -7.05 -22.07 -9.71
C ILE A 275 -6.95 -21.73 -11.19
N SER A 276 -5.75 -21.86 -11.74
CA SER A 276 -5.45 -21.57 -13.14
C SER A 276 -5.08 -22.85 -13.87
N PHE A 277 -5.81 -23.17 -14.92
CA PHE A 277 -5.54 -24.27 -15.84
C PHE A 277 -4.93 -23.72 -17.12
N SER A 278 -3.78 -24.28 -17.51
CA SER A 278 -3.17 -24.09 -18.82
C SER A 278 -3.17 -25.42 -19.54
N PHE A 279 -3.95 -25.52 -20.60
CA PHE A 279 -4.07 -26.73 -21.39
C PHE A 279 -2.97 -26.79 -22.47
N PRO A 280 -2.77 -27.96 -23.11
CA PRO A 280 -1.88 -28.09 -24.27
C PRO A 280 -2.47 -27.43 -25.51
N SER A 281 -3.80 -27.32 -25.56
CA SER A 281 -4.50 -26.47 -26.52
C SER A 281 -4.29 -24.99 -26.16
N PRO A 282 -4.48 -24.05 -27.10
CA PRO A 282 -4.39 -22.61 -26.83
C PRO A 282 -5.42 -22.05 -25.82
N LEU A 283 -6.17 -22.92 -25.14
CA LEU A 283 -7.16 -22.60 -24.13
C LEU A 283 -6.52 -22.47 -22.74
N SER A 284 -7.01 -21.52 -21.96
CA SER A 284 -6.70 -21.33 -20.55
C SER A 284 -7.98 -21.03 -19.77
N LEU A 285 -8.05 -21.49 -18.53
CA LEU A 285 -9.18 -21.23 -17.63
C LEU A 285 -8.63 -20.78 -16.29
N ASN A 286 -9.16 -19.68 -15.75
CA ASN A 286 -8.87 -19.21 -14.40
C ASN A 286 -10.17 -19.12 -13.63
N LEU A 287 -10.20 -19.75 -12.47
CA LEU A 287 -11.29 -19.65 -11.50
C LEU A 287 -10.72 -18.99 -10.25
N GLY A 288 -11.40 -17.97 -9.75
CA GLY A 288 -10.97 -17.24 -8.55
C GLY A 288 -12.13 -17.03 -7.60
N TRP A 289 -11.84 -17.08 -6.31
CA TRP A 289 -12.78 -16.74 -5.25
C TRP A 289 -12.08 -15.81 -4.25
N GLY A 290 -12.86 -14.96 -3.61
CA GLY A 290 -12.39 -14.03 -2.61
C GLY A 290 -13.49 -13.74 -1.60
N MET A 291 -13.12 -13.63 -0.33
CA MET A 291 -14.00 -13.21 0.74
C MET A 291 -13.25 -12.20 1.60
N SER A 292 -13.87 -11.06 1.89
CA SER A 292 -13.34 -10.04 2.80
C SER A 292 -14.35 -9.80 3.90
N ILE A 293 -13.92 -9.94 5.13
CA ILE A 293 -14.70 -9.67 6.34
C ILE A 293 -14.06 -8.44 6.99
N ASN A 294 -14.85 -7.40 7.20
CA ASN A 294 -14.46 -6.17 7.83
C ASN A 294 -15.30 -6.05 9.10
N SER A 295 -14.63 -6.19 10.25
CA SER A 295 -15.21 -6.16 11.59
C SER A 295 -14.71 -4.91 12.32
N PRO A 296 -15.49 -3.81 12.31
CA PRO A 296 -15.17 -2.60 13.04
C PRO A 296 -15.07 -2.86 14.54
N ASN A 297 -14.12 -2.21 15.21
CA ASN A 297 -14.05 -2.17 16.67
C ASN A 297 -15.10 -1.20 17.25
N ASP A 298 -15.57 -0.27 16.42
CA ASP A 298 -16.61 0.70 16.76
C ASP A 298 -18.00 0.03 16.71
N LEU A 299 -18.67 -0.04 17.87
CA LEU A 299 -20.02 -0.62 18.00
C LEU A 299 -21.09 0.13 17.18
N ARG A 300 -20.79 1.33 16.67
CA ARG A 300 -21.66 2.09 15.73
C ARG A 300 -21.61 1.55 14.31
N GLN A 301 -20.66 0.68 14.00
CA GLN A 301 -20.46 0.15 12.65
C GLN A 301 -20.70 -1.36 12.65
N SER A 302 -21.49 -1.82 11.69
CA SER A 302 -21.79 -3.24 11.54
C SER A 302 -20.73 -3.94 10.71
N GLU A 303 -20.48 -5.21 11.01
CA GLU A 303 -19.63 -6.08 10.21
C GLU A 303 -20.12 -6.14 8.75
N THR A 304 -19.18 -6.10 7.83
CA THR A 304 -19.44 -6.23 6.39
C THR A 304 -18.65 -7.39 5.80
N VAL A 305 -19.31 -8.18 4.98
CA VAL A 305 -18.72 -9.32 4.29
C VAL A 305 -18.91 -9.14 2.79
N ILE A 306 -17.82 -9.15 2.04
CA ILE A 306 -17.83 -9.05 0.59
C ILE A 306 -17.26 -10.34 0.02
N THR A 307 -18.04 -11.03 -0.80
CA THR A 307 -17.60 -12.24 -1.52
C THR A 307 -17.53 -11.96 -3.01
N VAL A 308 -16.45 -12.38 -3.65
CA VAL A 308 -16.22 -12.25 -5.08
C VAL A 308 -15.96 -13.63 -5.67
N LEU A 309 -16.68 -13.98 -6.73
CA LEU A 309 -16.41 -15.15 -7.56
C LEU A 309 -16.04 -14.66 -8.95
N SER A 310 -14.99 -15.23 -9.52
CA SER A 310 -14.46 -14.82 -10.82
C SER A 310 -14.16 -16.03 -11.68
N THR A 311 -14.49 -15.93 -12.96
CA THR A 311 -14.11 -16.90 -13.97
C THR A 311 -13.56 -16.16 -15.17
N LYS A 312 -12.48 -16.69 -15.76
CA LYS A 312 -11.86 -16.12 -16.95
C LYS A 312 -11.38 -17.24 -17.87
N LEU A 313 -11.93 -17.29 -19.07
CA LEU A 313 -11.55 -18.19 -20.14
C LEU A 313 -10.74 -17.41 -21.18
N GLY A 314 -9.57 -17.91 -21.54
CA GLY A 314 -8.69 -17.29 -22.53
C GLY A 314 -8.34 -18.25 -23.65
N TYR A 315 -8.31 -17.76 -24.88
CA TYR A 315 -7.93 -18.53 -26.07
C TYR A 315 -6.93 -17.75 -26.92
N LYS A 316 -5.84 -18.40 -27.30
CA LYS A 316 -4.81 -17.83 -28.17
C LYS A 316 -5.00 -18.29 -29.62
N PHE A 317 -5.23 -17.34 -30.52
CA PHE A 317 -5.32 -17.58 -31.96
C PHE A 317 -3.97 -17.33 -32.65
N PHE A 318 -3.81 -17.90 -33.85
CA PHE A 318 -2.71 -17.60 -34.77
C PHE A 318 -1.31 -17.66 -34.12
N GLU A 319 -0.96 -18.79 -33.50
CA GLU A 319 0.36 -18.99 -32.87
C GLU A 319 0.73 -17.92 -31.82
N ASN A 320 -0.28 -17.43 -31.08
CA ASN A 320 -0.19 -16.40 -30.04
C ASN A 320 -0.17 -14.94 -30.54
N ASN A 321 -0.41 -14.67 -31.82
CA ASN A 321 -0.50 -13.30 -32.32
C ASN A 321 -1.78 -12.57 -31.87
N LEU A 322 -2.81 -13.32 -31.46
CA LEU A 322 -4.05 -12.76 -30.90
C LEU A 322 -4.49 -13.55 -29.66
N ASN A 323 -4.82 -12.85 -28.59
CA ASN A 323 -5.34 -13.45 -27.36
C ASN A 323 -6.74 -12.89 -27.07
N ALA A 324 -7.76 -13.73 -27.11
CA ALA A 324 -9.11 -13.36 -26.71
C ALA A 324 -9.39 -13.90 -25.31
N THR A 325 -9.94 -13.07 -24.43
CA THR A 325 -10.34 -13.51 -23.09
C THR A 325 -11.75 -13.06 -22.77
N LEU A 326 -12.58 -13.98 -22.30
CA LEU A 326 -13.89 -13.72 -21.75
C LEU A 326 -13.85 -13.98 -20.24
N GLY A 327 -14.35 -13.05 -19.44
CA GLY A 327 -14.42 -13.23 -17.99
C GLY A 327 -15.71 -12.71 -17.41
N ALA A 328 -16.14 -13.34 -16.32
CA ALA A 328 -17.30 -12.94 -15.52
C ALA A 328 -16.88 -12.80 -14.06
N ASN A 329 -17.36 -11.75 -13.41
CA ASN A 329 -17.17 -11.54 -11.98
C ASN A 329 -18.55 -11.36 -11.34
N TYR A 330 -18.75 -12.01 -10.20
CA TYR A 330 -19.95 -11.89 -9.39
C TYR A 330 -19.56 -11.45 -7.99
N VAL A 331 -20.18 -10.36 -7.53
CA VAL A 331 -19.88 -9.74 -6.23
C VAL A 331 -21.13 -9.76 -5.38
N MET A 332 -21.01 -10.29 -4.17
CA MET A 332 -22.05 -10.31 -3.16
C MET A 332 -21.57 -9.52 -1.94
N GLY A 333 -22.39 -8.59 -1.47
CA GLY A 333 -22.14 -7.85 -0.24
C GLY A 333 -23.21 -8.22 0.79
N PHE A 334 -22.77 -8.56 2.00
CA PHE A 334 -23.61 -8.72 3.16
C PHE A 334 -23.17 -7.70 4.21
N LYS A 335 -24.14 -7.06 4.85
CA LYS A 335 -23.92 -6.21 6.01
C LYS A 335 -24.76 -6.78 7.14
N ALA A 336 -24.10 -7.20 8.22
CA ALA A 336 -24.82 -7.70 9.38
C ALA A 336 -25.72 -6.59 9.94
N VAL A 337 -26.91 -6.95 10.38
CA VAL A 337 -27.72 -6.07 11.24
C VAL A 337 -27.08 -6.15 12.64
N MET A 338 -26.92 -5.02 13.33
CA MET A 338 -26.34 -5.00 14.68
C MET A 338 -27.14 -5.95 15.60
N ASP A 339 -26.51 -7.06 16.00
CA ASP A 339 -27.14 -8.11 16.81
C ASP A 339 -26.61 -8.14 18.25
N SER A 340 -25.76 -7.18 18.63
CA SER A 340 -25.66 -6.77 20.03
C SER A 340 -26.86 -5.85 20.29
N GLY A 341 -27.68 -6.15 21.28
CA GLY A 341 -28.84 -5.33 21.66
C GLY A 341 -28.48 -3.95 22.20
N ILE A 342 -27.51 -3.25 21.61
CA ILE A 342 -27.04 -1.90 21.91
C ILE A 342 -26.93 -1.21 20.53
N GLN A 343 -28.02 -0.60 20.06
CA GLN A 343 -27.94 0.33 18.95
C GLN A 343 -27.51 1.68 19.50
N VAL A 344 -26.35 2.16 19.05
CA VAL A 344 -25.80 3.46 19.42
C VAL A 344 -26.03 4.43 18.27
N ARG A 345 -26.79 5.51 18.52
CA ARG A 345 -26.98 6.59 17.57
C ARG A 345 -26.29 7.85 18.09
N LEU A 346 -25.58 8.56 17.21
CA LEU A 346 -25.18 9.94 17.50
C LEU A 346 -26.44 10.82 17.43
N SER A 347 -26.69 11.56 18.50
CA SER A 347 -27.82 12.47 18.65
C SER A 347 -27.63 13.77 17.88
#